data_AF-A0A6B3GXU7-F1
#
_entry.id   AF-A0A6B3GXU7-F1
#
_cell.length_a   1.000
_cell.length_b   1.000
_cell.length_c   1.000
_cell.angle_alpha   90.00
_cell.angle_beta   90.00
_cell.angle_gamma   90.00
#
_symmetry.space_group_name_H-M   'P 1'
#
loop_
_entity.id
_entity.type
_entity.pdbx_description
1 polymer ?
#
loop_
_entity_poly.entity_id
_entity_poly.type
_entity_poly.pdbx_seq_one_letter_code
_entity_poly.pdbx_strand_id
1 'polypeptide(L)'
;LALANKESLIVGGPLVKALAAPGQIIPVDSEHAALFQALAAGTRADVRKLVVTASGGPFRGRTREELADVTREQALAHPTWAMGPVITINSATLVNKGLEVIEAHLLYDIPFDRIEVVVHP
;
A
#
# COMPACT_ATOMS: atom_id res chain seq x y z
N LEU A 1 12.16 -11.38 -8.89
CA LEU A 1 10.93 -10.74 -9.39
C LEU A 1 10.83 -9.38 -8.74
N ALA A 2 11.09 -8.31 -9.50
CA ALA A 2 10.77 -6.96 -9.06
C ALA A 2 9.25 -6.79 -9.23
N LEU A 3 8.51 -6.84 -8.12
CA LEU A 3 7.05 -6.85 -8.14
C LEU A 3 6.50 -5.46 -7.86
N ALA A 4 5.92 -4.85 -8.90
CA ALA A 4 5.19 -3.59 -8.80
C ALA A 4 3.66 -3.79 -8.75
N ASN A 5 3.17 -4.96 -9.15
CA ASN A 5 1.75 -5.26 -9.17
C ASN A 5 1.31 -5.89 -7.85
N LYS A 6 0.69 -5.09 -6.97
CA LYS A 6 0.18 -5.53 -5.67
C LYS A 6 -0.98 -6.51 -5.79
N GLU A 7 -1.84 -6.34 -6.80
CA GLU A 7 -3.06 -7.12 -6.96
C GLU A 7 -2.78 -8.61 -7.15
N SER A 8 -1.75 -8.96 -7.92
CA SER A 8 -1.35 -10.37 -8.12
C SER A 8 -0.91 -11.03 -6.81
N LEU A 9 -0.19 -10.31 -5.96
CA LEU A 9 0.22 -10.83 -4.66
C LEU A 9 -0.95 -10.93 -3.70
N ILE A 10 -1.86 -9.96 -3.70
CA ILE A 10 -3.03 -9.96 -2.80
C ILE A 10 -3.99 -11.11 -3.15
N VAL A 11 -4.29 -11.29 -4.44
CA VAL A 11 -5.20 -12.36 -4.89
C VAL A 11 -4.55 -13.74 -4.78
N GLY A 12 -3.27 -13.85 -5.10
CA GLY A 12 -2.54 -15.12 -5.15
C GLY A 12 -1.68 -15.43 -3.92
N GLY A 13 -1.79 -14.67 -2.83
CA GLY A 13 -0.79 -14.61 -1.75
C GLY A 13 -0.21 -15.94 -1.31
N PRO A 14 -1.01 -16.91 -0.85
CA PRO A 14 -0.51 -18.22 -0.43
C PRO A 14 0.24 -18.97 -1.54
N LEU A 15 -0.25 -18.92 -2.78
CA LEU A 15 0.37 -19.59 -3.92
C LEU A 15 1.69 -18.93 -4.33
N VAL A 16 1.69 -17.60 -4.44
CA VAL A 16 2.88 -16.82 -4.80
C VAL A 16 3.98 -17.03 -3.76
N LYS A 17 3.64 -17.00 -2.47
CA LYS A 17 4.59 -17.25 -1.38
C LYS A 17 5.13 -18.69 -1.36
N ALA A 18 4.30 -19.68 -1.65
CA ALA A 18 4.72 -21.07 -1.69
C ALA A 18 5.69 -21.38 -2.85
N LEU A 19 5.54 -20.67 -3.97
CA LEU A 19 6.38 -20.86 -5.16
C LEU A 19 7.65 -20.01 -5.15
N ALA A 20 7.66 -18.89 -4.42
CA ALA A 20 8.80 -17.99 -4.38
C ALA A 20 9.92 -18.53 -3.49
N ALA A 21 11.15 -18.52 -4.01
CA ALA A 21 12.33 -18.74 -3.19
C ALA A 21 12.56 -17.58 -2.20
N PRO A 22 13.25 -17.81 -1.06
CA PRO A 22 13.60 -16.74 -0.13
C PRO A 22 14.31 -15.58 -0.84
N GLY A 23 13.83 -14.35 -0.64
CA GLY A 23 14.38 -13.14 -1.26
C GLY A 23 14.09 -12.97 -2.75
N GLN A 24 13.31 -13.86 -3.38
CA GLN A 24 13.02 -13.77 -4.81
C GLN A 24 12.04 -12.64 -5.17
N ILE A 25 11.16 -12.24 -4.24
CA ILE A 25 10.22 -11.14 -4.43
C ILE A 25 10.86 -9.88 -3.87
N ILE A 26 11.11 -8.91 -4.75
CA ILE A 26 11.62 -7.57 -4.39
C ILE A 26 10.49 -6.58 -4.63
N PRO A 27 9.94 -5.92 -3.59
CA PRO A 27 8.83 -4.99 -3.76
C PRO A 27 9.30 -3.71 -4.45
N VAL A 28 8.48 -3.20 -5.37
CA VAL A 28 8.73 -1.95 -6.11
C VAL A 28 7.72 -0.87 -5.74
N ASP A 29 6.58 -1.23 -5.14
CA ASP A 29 5.66 -0.24 -4.57
C ASP A 29 6.38 0.60 -3.50
N SER A 30 6.12 1.91 -3.46
CA SER A 30 7.04 2.87 -2.83
C SER A 30 7.17 2.66 -1.32
N GLU A 31 6.06 2.41 -0.64
CA GLU A 31 6.00 2.15 0.78
C GLU A 31 6.69 0.82 1.11
N HIS A 32 6.47 -0.22 0.30
CA HIS A 32 7.09 -1.53 0.50
C HIS A 32 8.57 -1.54 0.15
N ALA A 33 9.00 -0.74 -0.83
CA ALA A 33 10.41 -0.53 -1.10
C ALA A 33 11.09 0.16 0.09
N ALA A 34 10.42 1.15 0.72
CA ALA A 34 10.92 1.80 1.92
C ALA A 34 10.98 0.83 3.12
N LEU A 35 9.92 0.05 3.36
CA LEU A 35 9.89 -0.97 4.42
C LEU A 35 10.92 -2.06 4.19
N PHE A 36 11.11 -2.52 2.96
CA PHE A 36 12.11 -3.53 2.61
C PHE A 36 13.52 -3.06 2.95
N GLN A 37 13.84 -1.80 2.64
CA GLN A 37 15.12 -1.19 3.02
C GLN A 37 15.27 -1.04 4.53
N ALA A 38 14.22 -0.59 5.22
CA ALA A 38 14.24 -0.44 6.68
C ALA A 38 14.41 -1.77 7.41
N LEU A 39 13.75 -2.83 6.92
CA LEU A 39 13.82 -4.19 7.48
C LEU A 39 15.14 -4.91 7.20
N ALA A 40 16.00 -4.37 6.34
CA ALA A 40 17.37 -4.84 6.21
C ALA A 40 18.20 -4.54 7.48
N ALA A 41 17.73 -3.63 8.34
CA ALA A 41 18.26 -3.46 9.67
C ALA A 41 17.63 -4.46 10.65
N GLY A 42 18.46 -5.30 11.27
CA GLY A 42 18.02 -6.24 12.28
C GLY A 42 17.24 -7.43 11.73
N THR A 43 16.30 -7.95 12.53
CA THR A 43 15.49 -9.11 12.20
C THR A 43 14.00 -8.79 12.27
N ARG A 44 13.17 -9.62 11.64
CA ARG A 44 11.70 -9.48 11.71
C ARG A 44 11.15 -9.55 13.14
N ALA A 45 11.85 -10.23 14.05
CA ALA A 45 11.47 -10.33 15.46
C ALA A 45 11.65 -9.00 16.22
N ASP A 46 12.55 -8.14 15.74
CA ASP A 46 12.84 -6.83 16.35
C ASP A 46 11.77 -5.79 15.98
N VAL A 47 11.00 -6.04 14.93
CA VAL A 47 9.94 -5.15 14.48
C VAL A 47 8.88 -5.10 15.56
N ARG A 48 8.51 -3.91 16.05
CA ARG A 48 7.31 -3.73 16.89
C ARG A 48 6.07 -3.47 16.05
N LYS A 49 6.18 -2.62 15.04
CA LYS A 49 5.08 -2.14 14.20
C LYS A 49 5.62 -1.69 12.83
N LEU A 50 4.86 -1.88 11.77
CA LEU A 50 5.09 -1.26 10.47
C LEU A 50 4.18 -0.03 10.33
N VAL A 51 4.72 1.04 9.75
CA VAL A 51 3.95 2.23 9.39
C VAL A 51 3.89 2.32 7.88
N VAL A 52 2.70 2.27 7.31
CA VAL A 52 2.45 2.41 5.87
C VAL A 52 1.85 3.80 5.65
N THR A 53 2.66 4.71 5.11
CA THR A 53 2.28 6.12 4.92
C THR A 53 1.34 6.28 3.74
N ALA A 54 0.32 7.13 3.80
CA ALA A 54 -0.58 7.44 2.69
C ALA A 54 -0.57 8.94 2.39
N SER A 55 -0.77 9.35 1.13
CA SER A 55 -0.97 10.77 0.78
C SER A 55 -2.31 11.32 1.31
N GLY A 56 -3.32 10.44 1.45
CA GLY A 56 -4.69 10.80 1.78
C GLY A 56 -5.58 11.07 0.55
N GLY A 57 -5.00 11.12 -0.65
CA GLY A 57 -5.72 11.33 -1.91
C GLY A 57 -6.34 12.74 -2.06
N PRO A 58 -6.99 13.02 -3.21
CA PRO A 58 -7.57 14.31 -3.54
C PRO A 58 -8.73 14.76 -2.64
N PHE A 59 -9.30 13.85 -1.86
CA PHE A 59 -10.46 14.13 -1.00
C PHE A 59 -10.11 14.30 0.48
N ARG A 60 -8.82 14.25 0.83
CA ARG A 60 -8.37 14.55 2.19
C ARG A 60 -8.90 15.93 2.63
N GLY A 61 -9.53 15.96 3.80
CA GLY A 61 -10.08 17.18 4.39
C GLY A 61 -11.53 17.49 3.99
N ARG A 62 -12.12 16.76 3.02
CA ARG A 62 -13.55 16.85 2.74
C ARG A 62 -14.38 16.22 3.85
N THR A 63 -15.54 16.81 4.11
CA THR A 63 -16.59 16.31 4.98
C THR A 63 -17.32 15.12 4.34
N ARG A 64 -18.09 14.38 5.15
CA ARG A 64 -18.86 13.24 4.66
C ARG A 64 -19.90 13.67 3.60
N GLU A 65 -20.50 14.82 3.79
CA GLU A 65 -21.51 15.40 2.90
C GLU A 65 -20.87 15.77 1.55
N GLU A 66 -19.69 16.41 1.58
CA GLU A 66 -18.94 16.75 0.36
C GLU A 66 -18.46 15.52 -0.42
N LEU A 67 -18.31 14.36 0.25
CA LEU A 67 -17.93 13.10 -0.41
C LEU A 67 -19.09 12.46 -1.18
N ALA A 68 -20.34 12.81 -0.90
CA ALA A 68 -21.50 12.18 -1.54
C ALA A 68 -21.59 12.48 -3.05
N ASP A 69 -21.12 13.67 -3.46
CA ASP A 69 -21.26 14.19 -4.82
C ASP A 69 -19.92 14.29 -5.57
N VAL A 70 -18.87 13.60 -5.09
CA VAL A 70 -17.57 13.61 -5.78
C VAL A 70 -17.68 12.99 -7.17
N THR A 71 -16.98 13.57 -8.15
CA THR A 71 -16.96 13.03 -9.52
C THR A 71 -15.69 12.26 -9.82
N ARG A 72 -15.72 11.46 -10.89
CA ARG A 72 -14.54 10.77 -11.42
C ARG A 72 -13.43 11.76 -11.78
N GLU A 73 -13.77 12.88 -12.40
CA GLU A 73 -12.81 13.91 -12.80
C GLU A 73 -12.08 14.47 -11.58
N GLN A 74 -12.81 14.72 -10.49
CA GLN A 74 -12.20 15.18 -9.23
C GLN A 74 -11.30 14.10 -8.61
N ALA A 75 -11.73 12.82 -8.64
CA ALA A 75 -10.93 11.72 -8.12
C ALA A 75 -9.63 11.51 -8.93
N LEU A 76 -9.64 11.80 -10.23
CA LEU A 76 -8.47 11.69 -11.11
C LEU A 76 -7.47 12.85 -10.95
N ALA A 77 -7.84 13.92 -10.26
CA ALA A 77 -6.99 15.09 -10.01
C ALA A 77 -6.13 14.92 -8.73
N HIS A 78 -5.23 13.92 -8.72
CA HIS A 78 -4.40 13.64 -7.54
C HIS A 78 -3.41 14.79 -7.25
N PRO A 79 -3.27 15.25 -5.99
CA PRO A 79 -2.48 16.44 -5.63
C PRO A 79 -0.95 16.31 -5.74
N THR A 80 -0.41 15.13 -6.07
CA THR A 80 1.02 14.81 -5.86
C THR A 80 1.57 13.96 -6.99
N TRP A 81 0.82 12.95 -7.43
CA TRP A 81 1.30 11.91 -8.33
C TRP A 81 0.54 11.90 -9.64
N ALA A 82 1.26 11.69 -10.75
CA ALA A 82 0.68 11.37 -12.04
C ALA A 82 0.70 9.85 -12.24
N MET A 83 -0.47 9.20 -12.17
CA MET A 83 -0.60 7.73 -12.18
C MET A 83 -1.74 7.27 -13.09
N GLY A 84 -1.81 5.97 -13.35
CA GLY A 84 -2.91 5.35 -14.09
C GLY A 84 -4.27 5.50 -13.39
N PRO A 85 -5.39 5.48 -14.12
CA PRO A 85 -6.71 5.81 -13.57
C PRO A 85 -7.16 4.88 -12.45
N VAL A 86 -6.85 3.58 -12.50
CA VAL A 86 -7.26 2.62 -11.46
C VAL A 86 -6.61 2.94 -10.11
N ILE A 87 -5.28 3.08 -10.08
CA ILE A 87 -4.56 3.42 -8.84
C ILE A 87 -4.94 4.82 -8.34
N THR A 88 -5.21 5.77 -9.23
CA THR A 88 -5.66 7.11 -8.85
C THR A 88 -7.03 7.09 -8.16
N ILE A 89 -8.00 6.33 -8.68
CA ILE A 89 -9.31 6.14 -8.01
C ILE A 89 -9.14 5.39 -6.68
N ASN A 90 -8.30 4.36 -6.63
CA ASN A 90 -8.02 3.63 -5.40
C ASN A 90 -7.36 4.52 -4.34
N SER A 91 -6.51 5.47 -4.74
CA SER A 91 -5.93 6.46 -3.83
C SER A 91 -7.00 7.41 -3.29
N ALA A 92 -7.90 7.92 -4.15
CA ALA A 92 -8.98 8.81 -3.75
C ALA A 92 -9.97 8.19 -2.75
N THR A 93 -10.15 6.87 -2.80
CA THR A 93 -11.01 6.09 -1.89
C THR A 93 -10.25 5.47 -0.72
N LEU A 94 -8.92 5.64 -0.65
CA LEU A 94 -8.00 4.93 0.25
C LEU A 94 -8.00 3.40 0.13
N VAL A 95 -8.73 2.83 -0.83
CA VAL A 95 -8.67 1.39 -1.16
C VAL A 95 -7.24 0.97 -1.48
N ASN A 96 -6.46 1.83 -2.16
CA ASN A 96 -5.05 1.57 -2.44
C ASN A 96 -4.28 1.23 -1.17
N LYS A 97 -4.50 2.01 -0.10
CA LYS A 97 -3.81 1.79 1.17
C LYS A 97 -4.28 0.54 1.89
N GLY A 98 -5.58 0.20 1.78
CA GLY A 98 -6.10 -1.08 2.26
C GLY A 98 -5.44 -2.28 1.58
N LEU A 99 -5.25 -2.23 0.26
CA LEU A 99 -4.54 -3.24 -0.50
C LEU A 99 -3.08 -3.36 -0.04
N GLU A 100 -2.41 -2.23 0.16
CA GLU A 100 -1.01 -2.21 0.60
C GLU A 100 -0.80 -2.72 2.03
N VAL A 101 -1.79 -2.60 2.91
CA VAL A 101 -1.77 -3.24 4.25
C VAL A 101 -1.78 -4.76 4.11
N ILE A 102 -2.60 -5.30 3.21
CA ILE A 102 -2.62 -6.75 2.91
C ILE A 102 -1.29 -7.17 2.30
N GLU A 103 -0.77 -6.39 1.35
CA GLU A 103 0.52 -6.62 0.74
C GLU A 103 1.67 -6.63 1.77
N ALA A 104 1.68 -5.68 2.70
CA ALA A 104 2.70 -5.62 3.76
C ALA A 104 2.63 -6.85 4.68
N HIS A 105 1.43 -7.31 5.04
CA HIS A 105 1.25 -8.55 5.78
C HIS A 105 1.83 -9.75 5.01
N LEU A 106 1.53 -9.85 3.71
CA LEU A 106 1.99 -10.96 2.87
C LEU A 106 3.51 -10.95 2.66
N LEU A 107 4.13 -9.78 2.43
CA LEU A 107 5.55 -9.65 2.16
C LEU A 107 6.43 -9.84 3.39
N TYR A 108 5.99 -9.31 4.55
CA TYR A 108 6.85 -9.21 5.73
C TYR A 108 6.46 -10.14 6.87
N ASP A 109 5.34 -10.85 6.75
CA ASP A 109 4.79 -11.74 7.78
C ASP A 109 4.52 -11.01 9.12
N ILE A 110 4.19 -9.71 9.03
CA ILE A 110 3.78 -8.91 10.19
C ILE A 110 2.25 -8.98 10.35
N PRO A 111 1.72 -9.32 11.54
CA PRO A 111 0.29 -9.35 11.81
C PRO A 111 -0.41 -7.99 11.54
N PHE A 112 -1.67 -8.04 11.11
CA PHE A 112 -2.45 -6.84 10.73
C PHE A 112 -2.58 -5.80 11.85
N ASP A 113 -2.73 -6.23 13.10
CA ASP A 113 -2.81 -5.35 14.27
C ASP A 113 -1.49 -4.59 14.56
N ARG A 114 -0.41 -4.98 13.89
CA ARG A 114 0.92 -4.35 13.94
C ARG A 114 1.26 -3.59 12.65
N ILE A 115 0.30 -3.35 11.78
CA ILE A 115 0.45 -2.51 10.59
C ILE A 115 -0.45 -1.28 10.76
N GLU A 116 0.16 -0.10 10.86
CA GLU A 116 -0.55 1.15 11.05
C GLU A 116 -0.49 2.01 9.78
N VAL A 117 -1.63 2.54 9.37
CA VAL A 117 -1.72 3.51 8.28
C VAL A 117 -1.63 4.92 8.84
N VAL A 118 -0.70 5.72 8.33
CA VAL A 118 -0.54 7.12 8.72
C VAL A 118 -0.65 8.00 7.49
N VAL A 119 -1.48 9.04 7.53
CA VAL A 119 -1.54 10.00 6.42
C VAL A 119 -0.40 11.03 6.56
N HIS A 120 0.49 11.07 5.58
CA HIS A 120 1.64 11.97 5.47
C HIS A 120 1.59 12.67 4.10
N PRO A 121 0.94 13.86 4.02
CA PRO A 121 0.70 14.58 2.76
C PRO A 121 1.91 15.34 2.25
#